data_AF-A0A4D4LLC5-F1
#
_entry.id   AF-A0A4D4LLC5-F1
#
_cell.length_a   1.000
_cell.length_b   1.000
_cell.length_c   1.000
_cell.angle_alpha   90.00
_cell.angle_beta   90.00
_cell.angle_gamma   90.00
#
_symmetry.space_group_name_H-M   'P 1'
#
loop_
_entity.id
_entity.type
_entity.pdbx_description
1 polymer ?
#
loop_
_entity_poly.entity_id
_entity_poly.type
_entity_poly.pdbx_seq_one_letter_code
_entity_poly.pdbx_strand_id
1 'polypeptide(L)'
;MGTGIRYRAFDLVPDAGPDRIGEMLREVSALFAAGVLRPAPVRPWPLSRARDALRQLSQAKHTGKLVLDVPAAVDPDGTVLITGGTGTLGAYIAEHLVRAWGSAICCW
;
A
#
# COMPACT_ATOMS: atom_id res chain seq x y z
N MET A 1 16.17 42.69 -26.68
CA MET A 1 15.57 41.36 -26.91
C MET A 1 14.98 40.90 -25.58
N GLY A 2 13.71 41.21 -25.34
CA GLY A 2 13.08 41.02 -24.03
C GLY A 2 12.97 39.54 -23.68
N THR A 3 13.47 39.17 -22.51
CA THR A 3 13.35 37.83 -21.93
C THR A 3 11.89 37.51 -21.65
N GLY A 4 11.24 36.84 -22.59
CA GLY A 4 9.86 36.36 -22.45
C GLY A 4 9.79 35.17 -21.50
N ILE A 5 8.87 35.21 -20.55
CA ILE A 5 8.56 34.07 -19.68
C ILE A 5 7.89 32.99 -20.54
N ARG A 6 8.44 31.76 -20.53
CA ARG A 6 7.80 30.59 -21.15
C ARG A 6 7.06 29.80 -20.08
N TYR A 7 5.75 29.68 -20.24
CA TYR A 7 4.89 28.86 -19.40
C TYR A 7 4.54 27.56 -20.11
N ARG A 8 4.65 26.43 -19.40
CA ARG A 8 4.19 25.12 -19.88
C ARG A 8 3.40 24.45 -18.78
N ALA A 9 2.12 24.23 -19.02
CA ALA A 9 1.32 23.27 -18.26
C ALA A 9 1.73 21.85 -18.70
N PHE A 10 1.85 20.93 -17.75
CA PHE A 10 2.17 19.54 -18.05
C PHE A 10 1.40 18.58 -17.13
N ASP A 11 1.12 17.39 -17.67
CA ASP A 11 0.70 16.20 -16.95
C ASP A 11 1.72 15.08 -17.23
N LEU A 12 2.24 14.48 -16.16
CA LEU A 12 3.35 13.54 -16.24
C LEU A 12 3.04 12.31 -17.11
N VAL A 13 1.82 11.77 -17.03
CA VAL A 13 1.48 10.52 -17.72
C VAL A 13 1.35 10.71 -19.24
N PRO A 14 0.52 11.65 -19.74
CA PRO A 14 0.38 11.87 -21.17
C PRO A 14 1.58 12.59 -21.81
N ASP A 15 2.30 13.47 -21.09
CA ASP A 15 3.35 14.30 -21.71
C ASP A 15 4.75 13.67 -21.71
N ALA A 16 5.08 12.81 -20.75
CA ALA A 16 6.41 12.21 -20.64
C ALA A 16 6.52 10.87 -21.37
N GLY A 17 5.45 10.07 -21.38
CA GLY A 17 5.46 8.70 -21.89
C GLY A 17 6.20 7.71 -20.97
N PRO A 18 5.98 6.40 -21.18
CA PRO A 18 6.43 5.36 -20.26
C PRO A 18 7.95 5.26 -20.12
N ASP A 19 8.71 5.45 -21.19
CA ASP A 19 10.17 5.35 -21.17
C ASP A 19 10.78 6.42 -20.27
N ARG A 20 10.33 7.67 -20.43
CA ARG A 20 10.80 8.79 -19.60
C ARG A 20 10.36 8.65 -18.15
N ILE A 21 9.14 8.16 -17.90
CA ILE A 21 8.68 7.85 -16.54
C ILE A 21 9.58 6.78 -15.90
N GLY A 22 9.98 5.74 -16.65
CA GLY A 22 10.90 4.71 -16.17
C GLY A 22 12.29 5.25 -15.81
N GLU A 23 12.82 6.20 -16.59
CA GLU A 23 14.05 6.93 -16.26
C GLU A 23 13.90 7.73 -14.97
N MET A 24 12.84 8.52 -14.86
CA MET A 24 12.56 9.32 -13.66
C MET A 24 12.41 8.44 -12.41
N LEU A 25 11.71 7.31 -12.53
CA LEU A 25 11.54 6.36 -11.42
C LEU A 25 12.88 5.75 -10.98
N ARG A 26 13.78 5.41 -11.92
CA ARG A 26 15.13 4.94 -11.59
C ARG A 26 15.94 5.99 -10.85
N GLU A 27 15.94 7.23 -11.34
CA GLU A 27 16.65 8.34 -10.69
C GLU A 27 16.10 8.60 -9.28
N VAL A 28 14.77 8.69 -9.13
CA VAL A 28 14.13 8.88 -7.82
C VAL A 28 14.43 7.73 -6.86
N SER A 29 14.43 6.49 -7.34
CA SER A 29 14.78 5.31 -6.53
C SER A 29 16.22 5.35 -6.03
N ALA A 30 17.16 5.79 -6.87
CA ALA A 30 18.56 5.97 -6.47
C ALA A 30 18.70 7.04 -5.37
N LEU A 31 17.91 8.12 -5.45
CA LEU A 31 17.90 9.17 -4.43
C LEU A 31 17.32 8.69 -3.09
N PHE A 32 16.31 7.81 -3.11
CA PHE A 32 15.82 7.15 -1.88
C PHE A 32 16.88 6.21 -1.30
N ALA A 33 17.53 5.39 -2.13
CA ALA A 33 18.58 4.48 -1.68
C ALA A 33 19.78 5.22 -1.06
N ALA A 34 20.13 6.38 -1.62
CA ALA A 34 21.16 7.27 -1.09
C ALA A 34 20.71 8.08 0.15
N GLY A 35 19.45 7.98 0.57
CA GLY A 35 18.90 8.70 1.72
C GLY A 35 18.71 10.21 1.52
N VAL A 36 18.90 10.71 0.28
CA VAL A 36 18.68 12.12 -0.10
C VAL A 36 17.18 12.43 -0.06
N LEU A 37 16.36 11.51 -0.56
CA LEU A 37 14.91 11.57 -0.40
C LEU A 37 14.47 10.69 0.77
N ARG A 38 13.49 11.18 1.51
CA ARG A 38 12.78 10.41 2.55
C ARG A 38 11.32 10.28 2.16
N PRO A 39 10.69 9.12 2.38
CA PRO A 39 9.27 8.95 2.11
C PRO A 39 8.46 9.99 2.87
N ALA A 40 7.46 10.57 2.22
CA ALA A 40 6.51 11.43 2.92
C ALA A 40 5.82 10.63 4.04
N PRO A 41 5.48 11.25 5.19
CA PRO A 41 4.66 10.61 6.19
C PRO A 41 3.36 10.09 5.56
N VAL A 42 3.08 8.80 5.79
CA VAL A 42 1.86 8.14 5.33
C VAL A 42 0.94 7.88 6.52
N ARG A 43 -0.36 8.06 6.30
CA ARG A 43 -1.38 7.54 7.21
C ARG A 43 -2.13 6.42 6.49
N PRO A 44 -1.88 5.14 6.82
CA PRO A 44 -2.56 4.03 6.18
C PRO A 44 -4.04 4.01 6.61
N TRP A 45 -4.91 3.73 5.65
CA TRP A 45 -6.33 3.50 5.85
C TRP A 45 -6.69 2.13 5.34
N PRO A 46 -7.36 1.27 6.13
CA PRO A 46 -7.82 -0.01 5.59
C PRO A 46 -8.76 0.25 4.41
N LEU A 47 -8.67 -0.55 3.35
CA LEU A 47 -9.48 -0.41 2.14
C LEU A 47 -10.99 -0.30 2.45
N SER A 48 -11.46 -1.00 3.49
CA SER A 48 -12.84 -0.93 3.97
C SER A 48 -13.30 0.47 4.39
N ARG A 49 -12.38 1.39 4.70
CA ARG A 49 -12.63 2.79 5.04
C ARG A 49 -12.22 3.77 3.94
N ALA A 50 -12.11 3.33 2.68
CA ALA A 50 -11.72 4.19 1.57
C ALA A 50 -12.58 5.46 1.44
N ARG A 51 -13.89 5.36 1.73
CA ARG A 51 -14.80 6.52 1.70
C ARG A 51 -14.41 7.62 2.68
N ASP A 52 -13.96 7.26 3.88
CA ASP A 52 -13.54 8.23 4.89
C ASP A 52 -12.20 8.87 4.52
N ALA A 53 -11.28 8.08 3.96
CA ALA A 53 -10.02 8.58 3.43
C ALA A 53 -10.25 9.61 2.30
N LEU A 54 -11.14 9.31 1.35
CA LEU A 54 -11.50 10.23 0.26
C LEU A 54 -12.19 11.49 0.78
N ARG A 55 -12.98 11.39 1.86
CA ARG A 55 -13.58 12.56 2.53
C ARG A 55 -12.51 13.45 3.20
N GLN A 56 -11.46 12.87 3.79
CA GLN A 56 -10.34 13.68 4.33
C GLN A 56 -9.53 14.35 3.22
N LEU A 57 -9.34 13.65 2.09
CA LEU A 57 -8.71 14.19 0.91
C LEU A 57 -9.46 15.43 0.40
N SER A 58 -10.78 15.31 0.20
CA SER A 58 -11.62 16.41 -0.32
C SER A 58 -11.72 17.60 0.62
N GLN A 59 -11.57 17.38 1.93
CA GLN A 59 -11.53 18.46 2.93
C GLN A 59 -10.13 19.08 3.10
N ALA A 60 -9.11 18.58 2.39
CA ALA A 60 -7.71 18.99 2.51
C ALA A 60 -7.16 18.95 3.95
N LYS A 61 -7.68 18.05 4.79
CA LYS A 61 -7.30 17.92 6.22
C LYS A 61 -6.14 16.96 6.47
N HIS A 62 -5.40 16.57 5.43
CA HIS A 62 -4.32 15.61 5.52
C HIS A 62 -2.97 16.29 5.23
N THR A 63 -1.94 15.86 5.93
CA THR A 63 -0.54 16.20 5.64
C THR A 63 0.16 14.98 5.04
N GLY A 64 0.96 15.17 4.01
CA GLY A 64 1.66 14.07 3.35
C GLY A 64 0.75 13.27 2.42
N LYS A 65 0.90 11.94 2.41
CA LYS A 65 0.22 11.05 1.44
C LYS A 65 -0.82 10.18 2.15
N LEU A 66 -2.06 10.19 1.64
CA LEU A 66 -3.07 9.19 2.00
C LEU A 66 -2.80 7.90 1.24
N VAL A 67 -2.78 6.78 1.97
CA VAL A 67 -2.53 5.44 1.43
C VAL A 67 -3.67 4.52 1.86
N LEU A 68 -4.22 3.77 0.91
CA LEU A 68 -5.16 2.69 1.22
C LEU A 68 -4.36 1.39 1.37
N ASP A 69 -4.51 0.76 2.52
CA ASP A 69 -3.96 -0.54 2.84
C ASP A 69 -4.96 -1.61 2.41
N VAL A 70 -4.56 -2.39 1.40
CA VAL A 70 -5.38 -3.47 0.83
C VAL A 70 -5.03 -4.73 1.60
N PRO A 71 -6.02 -5.40 2.24
CA PRO A 71 -5.75 -6.65 2.93
C PRO A 71 -5.03 -7.63 2.00
N ALA A 72 -3.93 -8.19 2.46
CA ALA A 72 -3.27 -9.27 1.75
C ALA A 72 -4.27 -10.41 1.54
N ALA A 73 -4.29 -10.97 0.33
CA ALA A 73 -5.02 -12.20 0.09
C ALA A 73 -4.42 -13.30 0.99
N VAL A 74 -5.29 -14.12 1.57
CA VAL A 74 -4.83 -15.34 2.24
C VAL A 74 -4.27 -16.25 1.14
N ASP A 75 -3.02 -16.68 1.30
CA ASP A 75 -2.43 -17.69 0.44
C ASP A 75 -3.15 -19.03 0.69
N PRO A 76 -3.88 -19.57 -0.29
CA PRO A 76 -4.61 -20.82 -0.12
C PRO A 76 -3.69 -22.02 0.14
N ASP A 77 -2.43 -21.95 -0.32
CA ASP A 77 -1.42 -22.98 -0.12
C ASP A 77 -0.54 -22.69 1.11
N GLY A 78 -0.78 -21.56 1.79
CA GLY A 78 -0.07 -21.12 2.97
C GLY A 78 -0.46 -21.89 4.24
N THR A 79 0.42 -21.87 5.25
CA THR A 79 0.14 -22.44 6.57
C THR A 79 -0.25 -21.35 7.56
N VAL A 80 -1.31 -21.59 8.34
CA VAL A 80 -1.75 -20.69 9.41
C VAL A 80 -1.14 -21.13 10.74
N LEU A 81 -0.46 -20.21 11.43
CA LEU A 81 0.03 -20.40 12.80
C LEU A 81 -1.02 -19.92 13.81
N ILE A 82 -1.48 -20.81 14.68
CA ILE A 82 -2.40 -20.46 15.78
C ILE A 82 -1.63 -20.46 17.10
N THR A 83 -1.47 -19.28 17.69
CA THR A 83 -0.89 -19.16 19.04
C THR A 83 -1.93 -19.56 20.08
N GLY A 84 -1.57 -20.48 20.99
CA GLY A 84 -2.52 -21.09 21.92
C GLY A 84 -3.51 -22.06 21.26
N GLY A 85 -3.12 -22.68 20.14
CA GLY A 85 -3.96 -23.60 19.36
C GLY A 85 -4.44 -24.84 20.12
N THR A 86 -3.79 -25.18 21.23
CA THR A 86 -4.16 -26.30 22.11
C THR A 86 -5.25 -25.95 23.13
N GLY A 87 -5.59 -24.66 23.29
CA GLY A 87 -6.71 -24.22 24.12
C GLY A 87 -8.05 -24.41 23.40
N THR A 88 -9.16 -24.41 24.16
CA THR A 88 -10.52 -24.65 23.63
C THR A 88 -10.87 -23.77 22.43
N LEU A 89 -10.65 -22.45 22.53
CA LEU A 89 -10.92 -21.52 21.43
C LEU A 89 -9.97 -21.74 20.24
N GLY A 90 -8.68 -22.00 20.52
CA GLY A 90 -7.69 -22.30 19.49
C GLY A 90 -8.07 -23.53 18.67
N ALA A 91 -8.55 -24.59 19.33
CA ALA A 91 -9.02 -25.80 18.68
C ALA A 91 -10.26 -25.57 17.80
N TYR A 92 -11.24 -24.79 18.26
CA TYR A 92 -12.42 -24.46 17.44
C TYR A 92 -12.06 -23.59 16.23
N ILE A 93 -11.15 -22.63 16.39
CA ILE A 93 -10.67 -21.81 15.27
C ILE A 93 -9.90 -22.69 14.28
N ALA A 94 -9.04 -23.60 14.76
CA ALA A 94 -8.31 -24.54 13.91
C ALA A 94 -9.27 -25.40 13.09
N GLU A 95 -10.28 -25.99 13.74
CA GLU A 95 -11.29 -26.79 13.07
C GLU A 95 -12.06 -25.99 12.01
N HIS A 96 -12.45 -24.75 12.32
CA HIS A 96 -13.15 -23.89 11.38
C HIS A 96 -12.29 -23.57 10.15
N LEU A 97 -11.01 -23.26 10.34
CA LEU A 97 -10.09 -22.94 9.24
C LEU A 97 -9.84 -24.15 8.34
N VAL A 98 -9.65 -25.36 8.90
CA VAL A 98 -9.53 -26.58 8.08
C VAL A 98 -10.82 -26.83 7.29
N ARG A 99 -11.98 -26.78 7.94
CA ARG A 99 -13.25 -27.19 7.31
C ARG A 99 -13.80 -26.18 6.30
N ALA A 100 -13.74 -24.89 6.61
CA ALA A 100 -14.34 -23.85 5.77
C ALA A 100 -13.34 -23.26 4.75
N TRP A 101 -12.03 -23.37 5.00
CA TRP A 101 -11.00 -22.70 4.19
C TRP A 101 -9.93 -23.64 3.64
N GLY A 102 -9.91 -24.92 4.04
CA GLY A 102 -8.95 -25.91 3.54
C GLY A 102 -7.49 -25.65 3.95
N SER A 103 -7.26 -24.76 4.93
CA SER A 103 -5.92 -24.30 5.28
C SER A 103 -5.12 -25.36 6.04
N ALA A 104 -3.81 -25.46 5.75
CA ALA A 104 -2.88 -26.17 6.61
C ALA A 104 -2.64 -25.37 7.90
N ILE A 105 -2.57 -26.05 9.05
CA ILE A 105 -2.45 -25.40 10.36
C ILE A 105 -1.23 -25.91 11.11
N CYS A 106 -0.46 -24.99 11.68
CA CYS A 106 0.58 -25.28 12.65
C CYS A 106 0.14 -24.77 14.03
N CYS A 107 0.08 -25.66 15.01
CA CYS A 107 -0.13 -25.32 16.41
C CYS A 107 1.21 -25.42 17.14
N TRP A 108 1.57 -24.37 17.88
CA TRP A 108 2.73 -24.35 18.77
C TRP A 108 2.33 -24.69 20.21
#